data_AF-A0A433UU60-F1
#
_entry.id   AF-A0A433UU60-F1
#
_cell.length_a   1.000
_cell.length_b   1.000
_cell.length_c   1.000
_cell.angle_alpha   90.00
_cell.angle_beta   90.00
_cell.angle_gamma   90.00
#
_symmetry.space_group_name_H-M   'P 1'
#
loop_
_entity.id
_entity.type
_entity.pdbx_description
1 polymer ?
#
loop_
_entity_poly.entity_id
_entity_poly.type
_entity_poly.pdbx_seq_one_letter_code
_entity_poly.pdbx_strand_id
1 'polypeptide(L)' 'MSKVKQQENDHYLKNFLTFLAQDIENNPTHIHPISFDLFNRAQSLVAGIDVDLDTPLCDEDE' A
#
# COMPACT_ATOMS: atom_id res chain seq x y z
N MET A 1 -0.41 -2.42 -18.18
CA MET A 1 -1.60 -3.29 -18.00
C MET A 1 -1.14 -4.64 -17.51
N SER A 2 -1.03 -4.88 -16.19
CA SER A 2 -0.92 -6.27 -15.69
C SER A 2 -1.29 -6.44 -14.22
N LYS A 3 -2.26 -5.67 -13.71
CA LYS A 3 -2.81 -5.88 -12.35
C LYS A 3 -3.87 -6.99 -12.27
N VAL A 4 -3.97 -7.87 -13.28
CA VAL A 4 -5.12 -8.79 -13.42
C VAL A 4 -4.71 -10.25 -13.71
N LYS A 5 -3.42 -10.62 -13.74
CA LYS A 5 -3.02 -12.01 -14.10
C LYS A 5 -2.46 -12.90 -12.99
N GLN A 6 -2.35 -12.44 -11.75
CA GLN A 6 -2.19 -13.31 -10.56
C GLN A 6 -3.36 -13.09 -9.62
N GLN A 7 -4.56 -13.40 -10.13
CA GLN A 7 -5.82 -13.24 -9.42
C GLN A 7 -6.16 -14.47 -8.56
N GLU A 8 -5.29 -15.48 -8.48
CA GLU A 8 -5.54 -16.70 -7.72
C GLU A 8 -4.57 -16.81 -6.54
N ASN A 9 -5.03 -16.26 -5.41
CA ASN A 9 -4.60 -16.64 -4.05
C ASN A 9 -3.18 -16.24 -3.62
N ASP A 10 -2.87 -14.94 -3.66
CA ASP A 10 -1.90 -14.46 -2.66
C ASP A 10 -2.57 -14.53 -1.27
N HIS A 11 -2.32 -15.64 -0.57
CA HIS A 11 -2.82 -15.86 0.79
C HIS A 11 -2.39 -14.77 1.75
N TYR A 12 -1.21 -14.17 1.55
CA TYR A 12 -0.72 -13.10 2.41
C TYR A 12 -1.51 -11.81 2.17
N LEU A 13 -1.77 -11.46 0.90
CA LEU A 13 -2.62 -10.32 0.58
C LEU A 13 -4.03 -10.48 1.12
N LYS A 14 -4.63 -11.67 0.99
CA LYS A 14 -5.97 -11.95 1.53
C LYS A 14 -6.01 -11.78 3.04
N ASN A 15 -5.05 -12.36 3.75
CA ASN A 15 -4.97 -12.27 5.21
C ASN A 15 -4.74 -10.82 5.68
N PHE A 16 -3.87 -10.08 5.00
CA PHE A 16 -3.64 -8.67 5.27
C PHE A 16 -4.92 -7.83 5.10
N LEU A 17 -5.66 -8.04 4.00
CA LEU A 17 -6.90 -7.31 3.75
C LEU A 17 -8.00 -7.69 4.75
N THR A 18 -8.10 -8.95 5.16
CA THR A 18 -9.03 -9.37 6.23
C THR A 18 -8.68 -8.71 7.57
N PHE A 19 -7.39 -8.66 7.93
CA PHE A 19 -6.93 -7.96 9.13
C PHE A 19 -7.30 -6.47 9.08
N LEU A 20 -7.01 -5.80 7.96
CA LEU A 20 -7.31 -4.38 7.80
C LEU A 20 -8.82 -4.10 7.85
N ALA A 21 -9.64 -4.94 7.21
CA ALA A 21 -11.09 -4.82 7.24
C ALA A 21 -11.63 -4.93 8.68
N GLN A 22 -11.14 -5.91 9.45
CA GLN A 22 -11.55 -6.10 10.83
C GLN A 22 -11.17 -4.91 11.73
N ASP A 23 -9.98 -4.33 11.52
CA ASP A 23 -9.54 -3.14 12.27
C ASP A 23 -10.39 -1.91 11.95
N ILE A 24 -10.73 -1.71 10.67
CA ILE A 24 -11.63 -0.64 10.21
C ILE A 24 -13.04 -0.79 10.81
N GLU A 25 -13.59 -2.00 10.84
CA GLU A 25 -14.91 -2.28 11.43
C GLU A 25 -14.93 -2.03 12.94
N ASN A 26 -13.85 -2.41 13.63
CA ASN A 26 -13.74 -2.24 15.09
C ASN A 26 -13.45 -0.80 15.51
N ASN A 27 -12.73 -0.03 14.68
CA ASN A 27 -12.24 1.31 15.00
C ASN A 27 -12.55 2.35 13.90
N PRO A 28 -13.81 2.53 13.47
CA PRO A 28 -14.15 3.42 12.36
C PRO A 28 -13.77 4.88 12.63
N THR A 29 -13.66 5.27 13.91
CA THR A 29 -13.28 6.63 14.34
C THR A 29 -11.83 6.98 14.03
N HIS A 30 -10.96 6.01 13.73
CA HIS A 30 -9.56 6.25 13.36
C HIS A 30 -9.38 6.60 11.88
N ILE A 31 -10.44 6.48 11.07
CA ILE A 31 -10.39 6.84 9.65
C ILE A 31 -10.64 8.34 9.52
N HIS A 32 -9.58 9.08 9.23
CA HIS A 32 -9.63 10.51 9.06
C HIS A 32 -9.44 10.90 7.59
N PRO A 33 -10.23 11.85 7.07
CA PRO A 33 -10.02 12.38 5.73
C PRO A 33 -8.68 13.09 5.68
N ILE A 34 -7.90 12.81 4.62
CA ILE A 34 -6.69 13.57 4.32
C ILE A 34 -7.07 14.85 3.57
N SER A 35 -6.38 15.96 3.86
CA SER A 35 -6.59 17.21 3.12
C SER A 35 -5.99 17.13 1.73
N PHE A 36 -6.56 17.89 0.78
CA PHE A 36 -6.02 17.98 -0.57
C PHE A 36 -4.59 18.54 -0.59
N ASP A 37 -4.27 19.46 0.31
CA ASP A 37 -2.92 20.01 0.50
C ASP A 37 -1.92 18.91 0.90
N LEU A 38 -2.25 18.10 1.91
CA LEU A 38 -1.41 17.00 2.36
C LEU A 38 -1.19 15.98 1.24
N PHE A 39 -2.25 15.65 0.50
CA PHE A 39 -2.16 14.75 -0.64
C PHE A 39 -1.22 15.28 -1.73
N ASN A 40 -1.35 16.54 -2.11
CA ASN A 40 -0.49 17.15 -3.13
C ASN A 40 0.97 17.23 -2.68
N ARG A 41 1.20 17.58 -1.42
CA ARG A 41 2.55 17.63 -0.87
C ARG A 41 3.19 16.24 -0.86
N ALA A 42 2.45 15.21 -0.43
CA ALA A 42 2.93 13.82 -0.45
C ALA A 42 3.24 13.36 -1.89
N GLN A 43 2.35 13.64 -2.84
CA GLN A 43 2.55 13.31 -4.25
C GLN A 43 3.78 14.02 -4.83
N SER A 44 3.93 15.33 -4.55
CA SER A 44 5.08 16.11 -5.00
C SER A 44 6.39 15.63 -4.37
N LEU A 45 6.36 15.14 -3.13
CA LEU A 45 7.55 14.65 -2.43
C LEU A 45 8.12 13.38 -3.07
N VAL A 46 7.24 12.48 -3.53
CA VAL A 46 7.64 11.22 -4.17
C VAL A 46 7.70 11.31 -5.70
N ALA A 47 7.40 12.48 -6.26
CA ALA A 47 7.39 12.69 -7.69
C ALA A 47 8.78 12.43 -8.30
N GLY A 48 8.83 11.57 -9.32
CA GLY A 48 10.07 11.23 -10.02
C GLY A 48 10.89 10.12 -9.36
N ILE A 49 10.43 9.54 -8.24
CA ILE A 49 11.00 8.30 -7.70
C ILE A 49 10.35 7.14 -8.45
N ASP A 50 11.16 6.43 -9.24
CA ASP A 50 10.76 5.16 -9.83
C ASP A 50 11.08 4.04 -8.84
N VAL A 51 10.04 3.45 -8.26
CA VAL A 51 10.17 2.35 -7.29
C VAL A 51 9.71 1.07 -7.99
N ASP A 52 10.67 0.19 -8.24
CA ASP A 52 10.36 -1.17 -8.67
C ASP A 52 10.10 -2.05 -7.45
N LEU A 53 8.81 -2.39 -7.24
CA LEU A 53 8.38 -3.27 -6.15
C LEU A 53 8.59 -4.76 -6.47
N ASP A 54 8.95 -5.10 -7.71
CA ASP A 54 9.23 -6.46 -8.16
C ASP A 54 10.73 -6.77 -8.09
N THR A 55 11.58 -5.73 -7.97
CA THR A 55 13.00 -5.92 -7.69
C THR A 55 13.16 -6.44 -6.25
N PRO A 56 13.85 -7.58 -6.05
CA PRO A 56 14.20 -8.06 -4.71
C PRO A 56 14.87 -6.94 -3.92
N LEU A 57 14.55 -6.82 -2.63
CA LEU A 57 15.32 -5.94 -1.76
C LEU A 57 16.80 -6.34 -1.90
N CYS A 58 17.67 -5.37 -2.17
CA CYS A 58 19.11 -5.63 -2.09
C CYS A 58 19.41 -6.13 -0.69
N ASP A 59 20.21 -7.19 -0.59
CA ASP A 59 20.84 -7.61 0.65
C ASP A 59 21.90 -6.56 1.04
N GLU A 60 21.50 -5.33 1.39
CA GLU A 60 22.44 -4.37 1.99
C GLU A 60 22.58 -4.68 3.47
N ASP A 61 23.31 -5.77 3.73
CA ASP A 61 24.09 -6.04 4.94
C ASP A 61 25.43 -6.70 4.50
N GLU A 62 26.34 -5.89 3.93
CA GLU A 62 27.80 -5.99 4.12
C GLU A 62 28.43 -4.59 4.23
#